data_AF-A0A0C9RDK5-F1
#
_entry.id   AF-A0A0C9RDK5-F1
#
_cell.length_a   1.000
_cell.length_b   1.000
_cell.length_c   1.000
_cell.angle_alpha   90.00
_cell.angle_beta   90.00
_cell.angle_gamma   90.00
#
_symmetry.space_group_name_H-M   'P 1'
#
loop_
_entity.id
_entity.type
_entity.pdbx_description
1 polymer ?
#
loop_
_entity_poly.entity_id
_entity_poly.type
_entity_poly.pdbx_seq_one_letter_code
_entity_poly.pdbx_strand_id
1 'polypeptide(L)'
;MISIVKKKELNQGHKVSKNAASHIDHSNSDTFEIEDLKKLIQKTNEDLAEADRKRKEEFKEYEMQKKFEEEQKMKVLNEEGKKKYADELQKMKEKHKKHQPLHEPGSKQQLEEVWEKQDHMEDQDFNPKTFFYMHDLDQNGYWDQNEVKTLFMKELSKIHNGNPEDDPREREEEMERMREHVFSSADTNHDGIIDYDEFIAQTKREEFEKDPGWKTLDEQEIYSEQEYQAFEKQREQEIQK
;
A
#
# COMPACT_ATOMS: atom_id res chain seq x y z
N MET A 1 47.74 16.53 23.76
CA MET A 1 47.40 17.94 23.51
C MET A 1 46.63 18.03 22.19
N ILE A 2 45.36 18.45 22.28
CA ILE A 2 44.61 19.29 21.32
C ILE A 2 44.31 18.62 19.96
N SER A 3 43.10 18.09 19.75
CA SER A 3 41.95 18.75 19.07
C SER A 3 42.29 19.17 17.64
N ILE A 4 41.58 18.74 16.59
CA ILE A 4 40.32 19.35 16.14
C ILE A 4 39.59 18.35 15.23
N VAL A 5 38.42 17.90 15.68
CA VAL A 5 37.38 17.34 14.81
C VAL A 5 36.64 18.53 14.21
N LYS A 6 36.80 18.76 12.90
CA LYS A 6 35.95 19.72 12.17
C LYS A 6 34.56 19.10 12.01
N LYS A 7 33.62 19.58 12.82
CA LYS A 7 32.18 19.49 12.54
C LYS A 7 31.94 20.00 11.12
N LYS A 8 31.50 19.11 10.23
CA LYS A 8 30.91 19.50 8.95
C LYS A 8 29.42 19.60 9.22
N GLU A 9 28.98 20.82 9.49
CA GLU A 9 27.59 21.16 9.73
C GLU A 9 26.73 20.71 8.54
N LEU A 10 25.63 20.03 8.88
CA LEU A 10 24.47 19.84 8.05
C LEU A 10 23.96 21.21 7.61
N ASN A 11 24.32 21.60 6.39
CA ASN A 11 23.71 22.72 5.71
C ASN A 11 23.32 22.27 4.30
N GLN A 12 22.47 21.23 4.25
CA GLN A 12 21.58 21.05 3.12
C GLN A 12 20.38 21.95 3.40
N GLY A 13 20.43 23.17 2.87
CA GLY A 13 19.26 24.01 2.82
C GLY A 13 18.15 23.22 2.13
N HIS A 14 17.08 22.95 2.87
CA HIS A 14 15.83 22.49 2.29
C HIS A 14 15.48 23.47 1.17
N LYS A 15 15.64 23.03 -0.08
CA LYS A 15 14.94 23.67 -1.18
C LYS A 15 13.47 23.42 -0.89
N VAL A 16 12.84 24.36 -0.21
CA VAL A 16 11.38 24.47 -0.15
C VAL A 16 10.94 24.41 -1.61
N SER A 17 10.32 23.29 -1.98
CA SER A 17 9.75 23.11 -3.31
C SER A 17 8.89 24.34 -3.61
N LYS A 18 8.98 24.90 -4.81
CA LYS A 18 8.16 26.07 -5.19
C LYS A 18 6.64 25.79 -5.06
N ASN A 19 6.24 24.53 -4.86
CA ASN A 19 4.87 24.11 -4.59
C ASN A 19 4.47 24.14 -3.11
N ALA A 20 5.40 24.24 -2.16
CA ALA A 20 5.07 24.25 -0.73
C ALA A 20 4.37 25.53 -0.27
N ALA A 21 4.24 26.55 -1.12
CA ALA A 21 3.62 27.82 -0.80
C ALA A 21 2.20 27.99 -1.37
N SER A 22 1.69 27.03 -2.16
CA SER A 22 0.39 27.19 -2.85
C SER A 22 -0.83 27.12 -1.95
N HIS A 23 -0.69 26.62 -0.72
CA HIS A 23 -1.76 26.50 0.27
C HIS A 23 -1.82 27.66 1.27
N ILE A 24 -0.96 28.68 1.12
CA ILE A 24 -0.87 29.83 2.03
C ILE A 24 -1.40 31.07 1.32
N ASP A 25 -2.30 31.82 1.96
CA ASP A 25 -2.77 33.11 1.46
C ASP A 25 -1.65 34.17 1.53
N HIS A 26 -1.11 34.50 0.36
CA HIS A 26 -0.07 35.53 0.23
C HIS A 26 -0.57 36.96 0.44
N SER A 27 -1.88 37.18 0.60
CA SER A 27 -2.46 38.48 0.94
C SER A 27 -2.47 38.76 2.46
N ASN A 28 -2.27 37.73 3.29
CA ASN A 28 -2.09 37.84 4.74
C ASN A 28 -0.91 36.96 5.20
N SER A 29 0.32 37.45 5.04
CA SER A 29 1.55 36.69 5.32
C SER A 29 1.81 36.40 6.80
N ASP A 30 1.06 37.02 7.71
CA ASP A 30 1.43 37.12 9.12
C ASP A 30 0.62 36.14 10.02
N THR A 31 -0.44 35.51 9.50
CA THR A 31 -1.25 34.51 10.22
C THR A 31 -1.66 33.35 9.30
N PHE A 32 -1.73 32.14 9.85
CA PHE A 32 -2.26 30.95 9.17
C PHE A 32 -3.74 30.80 9.52
N GLU A 33 -4.60 30.96 8.52
CA GLU A 33 -6.06 31.00 8.71
C GLU A 33 -6.72 29.65 8.39
N ILE A 34 -8.01 29.54 8.73
CA ILE A 34 -8.81 28.33 8.48
C ILE A 34 -8.84 27.99 6.98
N GLU A 35 -8.88 29.01 6.12
CA GLU A 35 -8.83 28.84 4.68
C GLU A 35 -7.50 28.26 4.19
N ASP A 36 -6.38 28.58 4.85
CA ASP A 36 -5.07 28.01 4.54
C ASP A 36 -5.00 26.54 4.97
N LEU A 37 -5.57 26.21 6.13
CA LEU A 37 -5.72 24.82 6.56
C LEU A 37 -6.52 23.98 5.57
N LYS A 38 -7.66 24.50 5.09
CA LYS A 38 -8.47 23.81 4.08
C LYS A 38 -7.70 23.57 2.79
N LYS A 39 -6.97 24.58 2.30
CA LYS A 39 -6.13 24.42 1.11
C LYS A 39 -4.99 23.42 1.34
N LEU A 40 -4.41 23.40 2.53
CA LEU A 40 -3.34 22.46 2.89
C LEU A 40 -3.86 21.03 2.90
N ILE A 41 -5.01 20.76 3.51
CA ILE A 41 -5.65 19.44 3.51
C ILE A 41 -5.95 19.01 2.07
N GLN A 42 -6.62 19.86 1.29
CA GLN A 42 -6.92 19.57 -0.11
C GLN A 42 -5.65 19.25 -0.91
N LYS A 43 -4.60 20.07 -0.76
CA LYS A 43 -3.35 19.86 -1.47
C LYS A 43 -2.64 18.58 -1.05
N THR A 44 -2.66 18.27 0.24
CA THR A 44 -2.08 17.03 0.78
C THR A 44 -2.78 15.81 0.17
N ASN A 45 -4.11 15.85 0.03
CA ASN A 45 -4.87 14.74 -0.54
C ASN A 45 -4.64 14.59 -2.04
N GLU A 46 -4.51 15.70 -2.77
CA GLU A 46 -4.08 15.68 -4.18
C GLU A 46 -2.68 15.06 -4.33
N ASP A 47 -1.73 15.43 -3.46
CA ASP A 47 -0.37 14.91 -3.50
C ASP A 47 -0.32 13.41 -3.15
N LEU A 48 -1.13 12.96 -2.18
CA LEU A 48 -1.29 11.54 -1.83
C LEU A 48 -1.90 10.74 -2.99
N ALA A 49 -2.96 11.26 -3.61
CA ALA A 49 -3.58 10.61 -4.77
C ALA A 49 -2.64 10.54 -5.98
N GLU A 50 -1.81 11.56 -6.19
CA GLU A 50 -0.76 11.54 -7.21
C GLU A 50 0.33 10.51 -6.88
N ALA A 51 0.74 10.40 -5.61
CA ALA A 51 1.69 9.39 -5.16
C ALA A 51 1.14 7.97 -5.38
N ASP A 52 -0.13 7.72 -5.04
CA ASP A 52 -0.81 6.44 -5.28
C ASP A 52 -0.88 6.11 -6.78
N ARG A 53 -1.22 7.09 -7.62
CA ARG A 53 -1.24 6.90 -9.08
C ARG A 53 0.15 6.52 -9.60
N LYS A 54 1.19 7.25 -9.19
CA LYS A 54 2.57 7.00 -9.62
C LYS A 54 3.06 5.64 -9.16
N ARG A 55 2.78 5.26 -7.90
CA ARG A 55 3.10 3.93 -7.36
C ARG A 55 2.47 2.82 -8.19
N LYS A 56 1.17 2.92 -8.51
CA LYS A 56 0.47 1.92 -9.36
C LYS A 56 1.06 1.83 -10.77
N GLU A 57 1.42 2.96 -11.37
CA GLU A 57 2.09 2.98 -12.67
C GLU A 57 3.47 2.29 -12.61
N GLU A 58 4.28 2.60 -11.59
CA GLU A 58 5.58 1.97 -11.36
C GLU A 58 5.45 0.46 -11.10
N PHE A 59 4.46 0.03 -10.33
CA PHE A 59 4.18 -1.38 -10.07
C PHE A 59 3.71 -2.11 -11.34
N LYS A 60 2.87 -1.48 -12.14
CA LYS A 60 2.44 -2.03 -13.43
C LYS A 60 3.62 -2.22 -14.39
N GLU A 61 4.51 -1.23 -14.49
CA GLU A 61 5.73 -1.34 -15.29
C GLU A 61 6.66 -2.44 -14.76
N TYR A 62 6.77 -2.57 -13.45
CA TYR A 62 7.54 -3.63 -12.80
C TYR A 62 7.04 -5.04 -13.20
N GLU A 63 5.72 -5.26 -13.14
CA GLU A 63 5.12 -6.54 -13.50
C GLU A 63 5.23 -6.85 -15.01
N MET A 64 5.13 -5.83 -15.87
CA MET A 64 5.42 -5.99 -17.30
C MET A 64 6.90 -6.32 -17.55
N GLN A 65 7.82 -5.69 -16.83
CA GLN A 65 9.26 -5.97 -16.93
C GLN A 65 9.58 -7.42 -16.50
N LYS A 66 8.98 -7.89 -15.42
CA LYS A 66 9.10 -9.27 -14.92
C LYS A 66 8.64 -10.28 -15.97
N LYS A 67 7.48 -10.06 -16.60
CA LYS A 67 6.99 -10.90 -17.71
C LYS A 67 7.93 -10.88 -18.91
N PHE A 68 8.44 -9.70 -19.29
CA PHE A 68 9.38 -9.58 -20.39
C PHE A 68 10.66 -10.37 -20.14
N GLU A 69 11.23 -10.30 -18.94
CA GLU A 69 12.43 -11.06 -18.57
C GLU A 69 12.19 -12.57 -18.57
N GLU A 70 11.02 -13.02 -18.10
CA GLU A 70 10.58 -14.42 -18.17
C GLU A 70 10.57 -14.91 -19.62
N GLU A 71 9.98 -14.14 -20.54
CA GLU A 71 9.91 -14.47 -21.97
C GLU A 71 11.29 -14.49 -22.64
N GLN A 72 12.16 -13.51 -22.35
CA GLN A 72 13.53 -13.49 -22.87
C GLN A 72 14.34 -14.68 -22.37
N LYS A 73 14.22 -15.04 -21.09
CA LYS A 73 14.87 -16.22 -20.52
C LYS A 73 14.39 -17.49 -21.22
N MET A 74 13.10 -17.62 -21.49
CA MET A 74 12.52 -18.74 -22.22
C MET A 74 13.01 -18.84 -23.66
N LYS A 75 13.27 -17.72 -24.34
CA LYS A 75 13.84 -17.68 -25.70
C LYS A 75 15.28 -18.22 -25.76
N VAL A 76 16.08 -18.01 -24.71
CA VAL A 76 17.50 -18.41 -24.66
C VAL A 76 17.71 -19.86 -24.21
N LEU A 77 16.79 -20.42 -23.42
CA LEU A 77 16.91 -21.79 -22.90
C LEU A 77 16.71 -22.86 -23.99
N ASN A 78 17.36 -24.01 -23.81
CA ASN A 78 17.10 -25.22 -24.62
C ASN A 78 15.80 -25.91 -24.17
N GLU A 79 15.33 -26.93 -24.91
CA GLU A 79 14.06 -27.60 -24.61
C GLU A 79 13.98 -28.20 -23.19
N GLU A 80 15.08 -28.77 -22.68
CA GLU A 80 15.14 -29.28 -21.31
C GLU A 80 15.10 -28.15 -20.27
N GLY A 81 15.81 -27.05 -20.52
CA GLY A 81 15.83 -25.87 -19.66
C GLY A 81 14.49 -25.14 -19.61
N LYS A 82 13.82 -24.99 -20.75
CA LYS A 82 12.46 -24.42 -20.83
C LYS A 82 11.48 -25.22 -19.99
N LYS A 83 11.53 -26.55 -20.09
CA LYS A 83 10.65 -27.42 -19.29
C LYS A 83 10.92 -27.26 -17.79
N LYS A 84 12.19 -27.29 -17.37
CA LYS A 84 12.54 -27.10 -15.95
C LYS A 84 12.09 -25.75 -15.41
N TYR A 85 12.31 -24.68 -16.16
CA TYR A 85 11.93 -23.34 -15.72
C TYR A 85 10.40 -23.15 -15.68
N ALA A 86 9.67 -23.70 -16.65
CA ALA A 86 8.20 -23.71 -16.62
C ALA A 86 7.66 -24.50 -15.40
N ASP A 87 8.25 -25.67 -15.11
CA ASP A 87 7.89 -26.48 -13.93
C ASP A 87 8.19 -25.72 -12.61
N GLU A 88 9.30 -24.99 -12.54
CA GLU A 88 9.65 -24.13 -11.39
C GLU A 88 8.65 -23.00 -11.20
N LEU A 89 8.34 -22.26 -12.28
CA LEU A 89 7.38 -21.16 -12.24
C LEU A 89 5.98 -21.63 -11.82
N GLN A 90 5.54 -22.77 -12.34
CA GLN A 90 4.26 -23.36 -11.95
C GLN A 90 4.25 -23.72 -10.45
N LYS A 91 5.32 -24.34 -9.94
CA LYS A 91 5.42 -24.66 -8.51
C LYS A 91 5.41 -23.42 -7.63
N MET A 92 6.10 -22.36 -8.04
CA MET A 92 6.07 -21.07 -7.31
C MET A 92 4.66 -20.50 -7.29
N LYS A 93 3.97 -20.45 -8.43
CA LYS A 93 2.57 -19.99 -8.53
C LYS A 93 1.63 -20.84 -7.67
N GLU A 94 1.76 -22.16 -7.70
CA GLU A 94 0.94 -23.06 -6.86
C GLU A 94 1.21 -22.91 -5.37
N LYS A 95 2.45 -22.60 -4.99
CA LYS A 95 2.82 -22.35 -3.59
C LYS A 95 2.28 -21.00 -3.12
N HIS A 96 2.36 -19.95 -3.95
CA HIS A 96 1.78 -18.65 -3.65
C HIS A 96 0.27 -18.72 -3.43
N LYS A 97 -0.44 -19.50 -4.26
CA LYS A 97 -1.89 -19.73 -4.12
C LYS A 97 -2.30 -20.54 -2.88
N LYS A 98 -1.34 -21.20 -2.22
CA LYS A 98 -1.60 -21.98 -1.00
C LYS A 98 -1.40 -21.11 0.22
N HIS A 99 -2.38 -20.26 0.49
CA HIS A 99 -2.47 -19.50 1.72
C HIS A 99 -3.82 -19.77 2.42
N GLN A 100 -3.92 -19.36 3.67
CA GLN A 100 -5.23 -19.29 4.34
C GLN A 100 -6.08 -18.22 3.66
N PRO A 101 -7.40 -18.39 3.54
CA PRO A 101 -8.28 -17.35 2.97
C PRO A 101 -8.02 -16.01 3.64
N LEU A 102 -7.97 -14.97 2.82
CA LEU A 102 -7.83 -13.61 3.31
C LEU A 102 -9.20 -12.97 3.53
N HIS A 103 -9.34 -12.23 4.62
CA HIS A 103 -10.49 -11.38 4.88
C HIS A 103 -10.40 -10.07 4.08
N GLU A 104 -11.55 -9.51 3.70
CA GLU A 104 -11.61 -8.16 3.14
C GLU A 104 -11.10 -7.12 4.16
N PRO A 105 -10.19 -6.21 3.80
CA PRO A 105 -9.66 -5.18 4.70
C PRO A 105 -10.78 -4.31 5.27
N GLY A 106 -10.82 -4.17 6.59
CA GLY A 106 -11.85 -3.40 7.29
C GLY A 106 -13.18 -4.15 7.49
N SER A 107 -13.29 -5.42 7.06
CA SER A 107 -14.42 -6.29 7.42
C SER A 107 -14.40 -6.64 8.90
N LYS A 108 -15.56 -6.98 9.45
CA LYS A 108 -15.67 -7.42 10.84
C LYS A 108 -14.77 -8.60 11.16
N GLN A 109 -14.73 -9.59 10.27
CA GLN A 109 -13.95 -10.81 10.42
C GLN A 109 -12.45 -10.49 10.51
N GLN A 110 -11.97 -9.56 9.67
CA GLN A 110 -10.59 -9.09 9.74
C GLN A 110 -10.29 -8.38 11.07
N LEU A 111 -11.15 -7.47 11.52
CA LEU A 111 -10.94 -6.74 12.78
C LEU A 111 -11.07 -7.64 14.02
N GLU A 112 -11.99 -8.61 14.00
CA GLU A 112 -12.11 -9.63 15.05
C GLU A 112 -10.86 -10.52 15.09
N GLU A 113 -10.30 -10.91 13.95
CA GLU A 113 -9.03 -11.66 13.93
C GLU A 113 -7.87 -10.85 14.53
N VAL A 114 -7.79 -9.54 14.24
CA VAL A 114 -6.81 -8.64 14.87
C VAL A 114 -7.03 -8.59 16.38
N TRP A 115 -8.26 -8.37 16.82
CA TRP A 115 -8.65 -8.30 18.23
C TRP A 115 -8.29 -9.58 19.00
N GLU A 116 -8.64 -10.74 18.45
CA GLU A 116 -8.35 -12.02 19.09
C GLU A 116 -6.84 -12.31 19.08
N LYS A 117 -6.21 -12.27 17.89
CA LYS A 117 -4.86 -12.83 17.70
C LYS A 117 -3.73 -11.83 17.93
N GLN A 118 -3.91 -10.56 17.56
CA GLN A 118 -2.89 -9.53 17.73
C GLN A 118 -3.02 -8.83 19.07
N ASP A 119 -4.26 -8.51 19.49
CA ASP A 119 -4.49 -7.82 20.75
C ASP A 119 -4.65 -8.76 21.96
N HIS A 120 -4.69 -10.07 21.71
CA HIS A 120 -4.84 -11.11 22.73
C HIS A 120 -6.15 -11.00 23.53
N MET A 121 -7.23 -10.60 22.86
CA MET A 121 -8.56 -10.40 23.47
C MET A 121 -9.52 -11.58 23.20
N GLU A 122 -8.99 -12.80 23.07
CA GLU A 122 -9.74 -14.03 22.74
C GLU A 122 -10.93 -14.33 23.69
N ASP A 123 -10.85 -13.88 24.95
CA ASP A 123 -11.89 -14.07 25.98
C ASP A 123 -12.92 -12.92 26.05
N GLN A 124 -12.86 -11.94 25.13
CA GLN A 124 -13.70 -10.75 25.14
C GLN A 124 -14.43 -10.55 23.81
N ASP A 125 -15.72 -10.22 23.90
CA ASP A 125 -16.50 -9.83 22.73
C ASP A 125 -15.89 -8.60 22.05
N PHE A 126 -15.86 -8.62 20.71
CA PHE A 126 -15.33 -7.51 19.91
C PHE A 126 -16.07 -6.21 20.24
N ASN A 127 -15.29 -5.19 20.61
CA ASN A 127 -15.81 -3.87 20.92
C ASN A 127 -15.18 -2.83 19.98
N PRO A 128 -15.92 -2.30 18.99
CA PRO A 128 -15.35 -1.39 18.00
C PRO A 128 -14.81 -0.11 18.64
N LYS A 129 -15.42 0.38 19.72
CA LYS A 129 -14.93 1.56 20.41
C LYS A 129 -13.57 1.31 21.05
N THR A 130 -13.41 0.20 21.76
CA THR A 130 -12.13 -0.16 22.37
C THR A 130 -11.08 -0.43 21.30
N PHE A 131 -11.47 -1.14 20.24
CA PHE A 131 -10.60 -1.43 19.10
C PHE A 131 -10.03 -0.15 18.47
N PHE A 132 -10.87 0.87 18.25
CA PHE A 132 -10.45 2.16 17.71
C PHE A 132 -9.31 2.78 18.52
N TYR A 133 -9.53 2.98 19.83
CA TYR A 133 -8.56 3.63 20.69
C TYR A 133 -7.30 2.80 20.97
N MET A 134 -7.36 1.48 20.80
CA MET A 134 -6.18 0.63 20.94
C MET A 134 -5.21 0.75 19.76
N HIS A 135 -5.73 1.08 18.58
CA HIS A 135 -4.95 1.19 17.34
C HIS A 135 -4.69 2.63 16.91
N ASP A 136 -5.27 3.61 17.62
CA ASP A 136 -4.82 5.00 17.64
C ASP A 136 -3.52 5.06 18.48
N LEU A 137 -2.38 4.84 17.81
CA LEU A 137 -1.09 4.59 18.45
C LEU A 137 -0.52 5.85 19.08
N ASP A 138 -0.78 7.01 18.48
CA ASP A 138 -0.33 8.30 18.98
C ASP A 138 -1.39 9.04 19.84
N GLN A 139 -2.59 8.47 19.96
CA GLN A 139 -3.72 8.97 20.77
C GLN A 139 -4.23 10.34 20.31
N ASN A 140 -4.13 10.62 19.01
CA ASN A 140 -4.60 11.87 18.43
C ASN A 140 -6.11 11.86 18.12
N GLY A 141 -6.78 10.71 18.25
CA GLY A 141 -8.21 10.53 18.01
C GLY A 141 -8.58 10.19 16.56
N TYR A 142 -7.59 9.91 15.71
CA TYR A 142 -7.74 9.59 14.29
C TYR A 142 -6.86 8.40 13.93
N TRP A 143 -7.23 7.68 12.87
CA TRP A 143 -6.33 6.72 12.25
C TRP A 143 -5.72 7.29 10.98
N ASP A 144 -4.39 7.34 10.95
CA ASP A 144 -3.64 7.67 9.75
C ASP A 144 -3.39 6.43 8.86
N GLN A 145 -2.73 6.67 7.72
CA GLN A 145 -2.41 5.61 6.76
C GLN A 145 -1.53 4.50 7.33
N ASN A 146 -0.65 4.78 8.28
CA ASN A 146 0.27 3.81 8.87
C ASN A 146 -0.42 2.96 9.95
N GLU A 147 -1.28 3.60 10.75
CA GLU A 147 -2.10 2.92 11.75
C GLU A 147 -3.03 1.92 11.07
N VAL A 148 -3.71 2.34 10.00
CA VAL A 148 -4.55 1.45 9.19
C VAL A 148 -3.75 0.29 8.60
N LYS A 149 -2.55 0.53 8.03
CA LYS A 149 -1.70 -0.55 7.49
C LYS A 149 -1.30 -1.59 8.54
N THR A 150 -1.20 -1.20 9.81
CA THR A 150 -0.80 -2.11 10.90
C THR A 150 -1.83 -3.24 11.09
N LEU A 151 -3.11 -2.95 10.84
CA LEU A 151 -4.22 -3.92 10.94
C LEU A 151 -4.08 -5.10 9.97
N PHE A 152 -3.42 -4.90 8.82
CA PHE A 152 -3.34 -5.92 7.77
C PHE A 152 -2.02 -6.68 7.80
N MET A 153 -1.07 -6.33 8.68
CA MET A 153 0.24 -6.99 8.70
C MET A 153 0.14 -8.50 8.93
N LYS A 154 -0.77 -8.93 9.81
CA LYS A 154 -1.02 -10.35 10.07
C LYS A 154 -1.70 -11.01 8.88
N GLU A 155 -2.66 -10.33 8.27
CA GLU A 155 -3.38 -10.80 7.08
C GLU A 155 -2.41 -11.06 5.92
N LEU A 156 -1.57 -10.08 5.59
CA LEU A 156 -0.55 -10.19 4.55
C LEU A 156 0.51 -11.26 4.85
N SER A 157 0.81 -11.51 6.13
CA SER A 157 1.74 -12.59 6.50
C SER A 157 1.22 -13.98 6.10
N LYS A 158 -0.10 -14.18 5.96
CA LYS A 158 -0.67 -15.45 5.50
C LYS A 158 -0.18 -15.83 4.10
N ILE A 159 0.13 -14.85 3.25
CA ILE A 159 0.65 -15.05 1.89
C ILE A 159 2.16 -14.86 1.86
N HIS A 160 2.64 -13.70 2.31
CA HIS A 160 4.05 -13.32 2.27
C HIS A 160 4.72 -13.60 3.61
N ASN A 161 5.09 -14.87 3.80
CA ASN A 161 5.74 -15.36 5.02
C ASN A 161 7.26 -15.08 5.08
N GLY A 162 7.80 -14.30 4.14
CA GLY A 162 9.22 -13.99 4.05
C GLY A 162 10.04 -15.12 3.42
N ASN A 163 9.41 -15.93 2.57
CA ASN A 163 10.15 -16.92 1.78
C ASN A 163 11.02 -16.21 0.74
N PRO A 164 12.13 -16.82 0.30
CA PRO A 164 12.97 -16.26 -0.76
C PRO A 164 12.27 -16.05 -2.11
N GLU A 165 11.12 -16.71 -2.30
CA GLU A 165 10.28 -16.61 -3.50
C GLU A 165 9.27 -15.46 -3.41
N ASP A 166 9.04 -14.90 -2.21
CA ASP A 166 8.07 -13.82 -2.00
C ASP A 166 8.65 -12.52 -2.54
N ASP A 167 7.94 -11.89 -3.46
CA ASP A 167 8.34 -10.60 -4.01
C ASP A 167 8.01 -9.48 -3.00
N PRO A 168 9.02 -8.77 -2.45
CA PRO A 168 8.77 -7.70 -1.49
C PRO A 168 7.96 -6.55 -2.09
N ARG A 169 8.04 -6.32 -3.41
CA ARG A 169 7.28 -5.27 -4.08
C ARG A 169 5.80 -5.62 -4.19
N GLU A 170 5.49 -6.89 -4.48
CA GLU A 170 4.09 -7.36 -4.47
C GLU A 170 3.49 -7.20 -3.08
N ARG A 171 4.24 -7.56 -2.02
CA ARG A 171 3.76 -7.39 -0.65
C ARG A 171 3.47 -5.93 -0.30
N GLU A 172 4.36 -5.01 -0.68
CA GLU A 172 4.19 -3.58 -0.45
C GLU A 172 2.99 -3.03 -1.21
N GLU A 173 2.83 -3.40 -2.49
CA GLU A 173 1.68 -3.00 -3.28
C GLU A 173 0.38 -3.57 -2.71
N GLU A 174 0.35 -4.83 -2.29
CA GLU A 174 -0.81 -5.46 -1.66
C GLU A 174 -1.23 -4.71 -0.39
N MET A 175 -0.27 -4.29 0.43
CA MET A 175 -0.53 -3.46 1.62
C MET A 175 -1.17 -2.12 1.28
N GLU A 176 -0.68 -1.45 0.23
CA GLU A 176 -1.25 -0.18 -0.21
C GLU A 176 -2.64 -0.36 -0.83
N ARG A 177 -2.89 -1.44 -1.57
CA ARG A 177 -4.23 -1.76 -2.09
C ARG A 177 -5.24 -1.98 -0.96
N MET A 178 -4.84 -2.68 0.10
CA MET A 178 -5.69 -2.86 1.28
C MET A 178 -5.96 -1.52 1.98
N ARG A 179 -4.94 -0.67 2.12
CA ARG A 179 -5.11 0.69 2.66
C ARG A 179 -6.11 1.50 1.83
N GLU A 180 -5.89 1.60 0.52
CA GLU A 180 -6.77 2.36 -0.36
C GLU A 180 -8.21 1.87 -0.31
N HIS A 181 -8.41 0.56 -0.22
CA HIS A 181 -9.74 -0.02 -0.08
C HIS A 181 -10.44 0.47 1.21
N VAL A 182 -9.76 0.43 2.35
CA VAL A 182 -10.32 0.90 3.62
C VAL A 182 -10.63 2.40 3.56
N PHE A 183 -9.69 3.24 3.11
CA PHE A 183 -9.93 4.68 3.00
C PHE A 183 -11.08 5.00 2.03
N SER A 184 -11.20 4.29 0.91
CA SER A 184 -12.28 4.52 -0.05
C SER A 184 -13.69 4.27 0.51
N SER A 185 -13.79 3.46 1.58
CA SER A 185 -15.06 3.12 2.22
C SER A 185 -15.29 3.89 3.52
N ALA A 186 -14.26 4.05 4.35
CA ALA A 186 -14.36 4.61 5.69
C ALA A 186 -14.19 6.13 5.76
N ASP A 187 -13.23 6.70 5.02
CA ASP A 187 -12.95 8.15 4.98
C ASP A 187 -13.99 8.85 4.08
N THR A 188 -15.04 9.37 4.71
CA THR A 188 -16.23 9.92 4.04
C THR A 188 -16.06 11.39 3.66
N ASN A 189 -15.26 12.12 4.43
CA ASN A 189 -15.00 13.53 4.19
C ASN A 189 -13.79 13.75 3.25
N HIS A 190 -13.04 12.67 2.96
CA HIS A 190 -11.86 12.62 2.12
C HIS A 190 -10.73 13.53 2.61
N ASP A 191 -10.52 13.58 3.92
CA ASP A 191 -9.44 14.34 4.56
C ASP A 191 -8.15 13.52 4.74
N GLY A 192 -8.16 12.22 4.41
CA GLY A 192 -7.00 11.35 4.42
C GLY A 192 -6.68 10.75 5.79
N ILE A 193 -7.58 10.89 6.77
CA ILE A 193 -7.56 10.23 8.07
C ILE A 193 -8.95 9.61 8.33
N ILE A 194 -9.06 8.71 9.31
CA ILE A 194 -10.34 8.14 9.71
C ILE A 194 -10.63 8.56 11.13
N ASP A 195 -11.69 9.33 11.33
CA ASP A 195 -12.11 9.71 12.68
C ASP A 195 -12.97 8.62 13.35
N TYR A 196 -13.22 8.80 14.65
CA TYR A 196 -14.02 7.85 15.44
C TYR A 196 -15.45 7.67 14.89
N ASP A 197 -16.10 8.75 14.47
CA ASP A 197 -17.48 8.71 14.00
C ASP A 197 -17.57 8.01 12.63
N GLU A 198 -16.59 8.24 11.76
CA GLU A 198 -16.42 7.55 10.48
C GLU A 198 -16.20 6.05 10.68
N PHE A 199 -15.28 5.67 11.56
CA PHE A 199 -15.04 4.26 11.90
C PHE A 199 -16.31 3.59 12.43
N ILE A 200 -17.00 4.19 13.39
CA ILE A 200 -18.23 3.64 13.97
C ILE A 200 -19.38 3.63 12.96
N ALA A 201 -19.44 4.58 12.04
CA ALA A 201 -20.41 4.56 10.95
C ALA A 201 -20.14 3.40 10.01
N GLN A 202 -18.87 3.12 9.68
CA GLN A 202 -18.46 1.98 8.87
C GLN A 202 -18.89 0.66 9.52
N THR A 203 -18.69 0.48 10.84
CA THR A 203 -19.08 -0.77 11.53
C THR A 203 -20.59 -1.02 11.57
N LYS A 204 -21.42 -0.06 11.16
CA LYS A 204 -22.89 -0.18 11.11
C LYS A 204 -23.42 -0.49 9.71
N ARG A 205 -22.56 -0.47 8.70
CA ARG A 205 -22.93 -0.76 7.31
C ARG A 205 -23.13 -2.26 7.12
N GLU A 206 -23.98 -2.66 6.17
CA GLU A 206 -24.17 -4.08 5.88
C GLU A 206 -22.89 -4.72 5.32
N GLU A 207 -22.08 -3.93 4.62
CA GLU A 207 -20.80 -4.34 4.06
C GLU A 207 -19.81 -4.76 5.13
N PHE A 208 -19.89 -4.19 6.34
CA PHE A 208 -18.99 -4.54 7.45
C PHE A 208 -19.13 -6.01 7.88
N GLU A 209 -20.35 -6.55 7.84
CA GLU A 209 -20.62 -7.94 8.19
C GLU A 209 -20.34 -8.92 7.04
N LYS A 210 -20.22 -8.39 5.81
CA LYS A 210 -19.93 -9.20 4.62
C LYS A 210 -18.42 -9.36 4.50
N ASP A 211 -17.99 -10.58 4.25
CA ASP A 211 -16.60 -10.88 3.93
C ASP A 211 -16.56 -11.74 2.66
N PRO A 212 -16.50 -11.13 1.47
CA PRO A 212 -16.29 -11.84 0.22
C PRO A 212 -14.86 -12.41 0.11
N GLY A 213 -13.99 -12.05 1.04
CA GLY A 213 -12.56 -12.32 1.01
C GLY A 213 -11.79 -11.35 0.12
N TRP A 214 -10.48 -11.27 0.35
CA TRP A 214 -9.59 -10.41 -0.42
C TRP A 214 -8.91 -11.15 -1.57
N LYS A 215 -9.00 -10.57 -2.77
CA LYS A 215 -8.33 -11.07 -3.98
C LYS A 215 -6.94 -10.46 -4.12
N THR A 216 -5.94 -11.32 -4.07
CA THR A 216 -4.53 -10.98 -4.17
C THR A 216 -4.14 -10.54 -5.57
N LEU A 217 -2.98 -9.89 -5.69
CA LEU A 217 -2.43 -9.41 -6.95
C LEU A 217 -2.29 -10.52 -8.02
N ASP A 218 -1.97 -11.76 -7.64
CA ASP A 218 -1.81 -12.87 -8.59
C ASP A 218 -3.14 -13.38 -9.19
N GLU A 219 -4.26 -13.00 -8.60
CA GLU A 219 -5.61 -13.29 -9.10
C GLU A 219 -6.17 -12.16 -9.98
N GLN A 220 -5.42 -11.07 -10.16
CA GLN A 220 -5.87 -9.88 -10.89
C GLN A 220 -5.03 -9.61 -12.15
N GLU A 221 -5.67 -8.98 -13.13
CA GLU A 221 -5.00 -8.50 -14.34
C GLU A 221 -4.52 -7.07 -14.10
N ILE A 222 -3.20 -6.92 -13.88
CA ILE A 222 -2.56 -5.64 -13.51
C ILE A 222 -2.34 -4.74 -14.74
N TYR A 223 -2.17 -5.35 -15.91
CA TYR A 223 -2.02 -4.68 -17.19
C TYR A 223 -2.75 -5.46 -18.28
N SER A 224 -3.23 -4.73 -19.29
CA SER A 224 -3.81 -5.33 -20.49
C SER A 224 -2.72 -5.87 -21.43
N GLU A 225 -3.12 -6.82 -22.28
CA GLU A 225 -2.25 -7.34 -23.33
C GLU A 225 -1.76 -6.24 -24.30
N GLN A 226 -2.56 -5.20 -24.55
CA GLN A 226 -2.15 -4.07 -25.39
C GLN A 226 -1.03 -3.24 -24.75
N GLU A 227 -1.11 -3.01 -23.43
CA GLU A 227 -0.06 -2.33 -22.68
C GLU A 227 1.23 -3.15 -22.69
N TYR A 228 1.14 -4.45 -22.47
CA TYR A 228 2.30 -5.33 -22.52
C TYR A 228 2.98 -5.34 -23.89
N GLN A 229 2.22 -5.39 -24.99
CA GLN A 229 2.77 -5.34 -26.34
C GLN A 229 3.45 -4.01 -26.66
N ALA A 230 2.92 -2.90 -26.15
CA ALA A 230 3.55 -1.60 -26.29
C ALA A 230 4.87 -1.54 -25.51
N PHE A 231 4.86 -2.06 -24.27
CA PHE A 231 6.04 -2.18 -23.42
C PHE A 231 7.12 -3.06 -24.04
N GLU A 232 6.78 -4.27 -24.53
CA GLU A 232 7.72 -5.19 -25.17
C GLU A 232 8.43 -4.52 -26.34
N LYS A 233 7.69 -3.88 -27.25
CA LYS A 233 8.26 -3.15 -28.40
C LYS A 233 9.23 -2.05 -27.99
N GLN A 234 8.89 -1.30 -26.95
CA GLN A 234 9.77 -0.24 -26.44
C GLN A 234 11.07 -0.84 -25.88
N ARG A 235 10.97 -1.89 -25.07
CA ARG A 235 12.14 -2.55 -24.46
C ARG A 235 13.04 -3.21 -25.49
N GLU A 236 12.49 -3.85 -26.51
CA GLU A 236 13.28 -4.41 -27.61
C GLU A 236 14.05 -3.33 -28.38
N GLN A 237 13.45 -2.16 -28.61
CA GLN A 237 14.12 -1.02 -29.24
C GLN A 237 15.24 -0.43 -28.37
N GLU A 238 15.08 -0.43 -27.05
CA GLU A 238 16.11 0.01 -26.10
C GLU A 238 17.30 -0.95 -26.06
N ILE A 239 17.07 -2.26 -26.14
CA ILE A 239 18.13 -3.29 -26.15
C ILE A 239 18.94 -3.28 -27.46
N GLN A 240 18.31 -2.89 -28.58
CA GLN A 240 18.96 -2.83 -29.90
C GLN A 240 19.80 -1.58 -30.15
N LYS A 241 19.72 -0.55 -29.29
CA LYS A 241 20.48 0.70 -29.39
C LYS A 241 21.81 0.63 -28.65
#